data_AF-A0A644Z971-F1
#
_entry.id   AF-A0A644Z971-F1
#
_cell.length_a   1.000
_cell.length_b   1.000
_cell.length_c   1.000
_cell.angle_alpha   90.00
_cell.angle_beta   90.00
_cell.angle_gamma   90.00
#
_symmetry.space_group_name_H-M   'P 1'
#
loop_
_entity.id
_entity.type
_entity.pdbx_description
1 polymer ?
#
loop_
_entity_poly.entity_id
_entity_poly.type
_entity_poly.pdbx_seq_one_letter_code
_entity_poly.pdbx_strand_id
1 'polypeptide(L)'
;MSYPQTGKEVFVSFSLSNTMFSGIGKGTITREEVSVDYLKDLFEKYGVIVSAKPEQRKLLKTINEIYDLKLEIPENLKIIHLSEKNRRLVVISVQGLKRYNGSLLPQYTEEEFQEATFSFVKYYVQSRHYDDLVAENAKLKRDLEVEIAWRTRECDI
;
A
#
# COMPACT_ATOMS: atom_id res chain seq x y z
N MET A 1 -8.68 13.45 16.37
CA MET A 1 -7.83 14.17 15.39
C MET A 1 -7.89 13.38 14.10
N SER A 2 -8.15 14.03 12.98
CA SER A 2 -8.06 13.42 11.65
C SER A 2 -6.64 13.62 11.10
N TYR A 3 -6.23 12.73 10.21
CA TYR A 3 -4.92 12.81 9.56
C TYR A 3 -4.86 13.96 8.55
N PRO A 4 -3.67 14.56 8.30
CA PRO A 4 -3.54 15.70 7.40
C PRO A 4 -3.88 15.33 5.96
N GLN A 5 -4.54 16.23 5.22
CA GLN A 5 -4.74 16.10 3.77
C GLN A 5 -3.54 16.72 3.05
N THR A 6 -2.65 15.88 2.53
CA THR A 6 -1.35 16.31 1.96
C THR A 6 -1.29 16.20 0.44
N GLY A 7 -2.31 15.63 -0.21
CA GLY A 7 -2.29 15.29 -1.63
C GLY A 7 -1.31 14.15 -1.99
N LYS A 8 -0.80 13.43 -0.98
CA LYS A 8 0.07 12.25 -1.09
C LYS A 8 -0.42 11.13 -0.16
N GLU A 9 -1.72 11.11 0.11
CA GLU A 9 -2.34 10.28 1.11
C GLU A 9 -2.11 8.79 0.84
N VAL A 10 -2.09 8.03 1.94
CA VAL A 10 -2.09 6.58 1.88
C VAL A 10 -3.53 6.12 1.77
N PHE A 11 -3.84 5.36 0.73
CA PHE A 11 -5.15 4.74 0.63
C PHE A 11 -5.21 3.48 1.48
N VAL A 12 -6.33 3.25 2.16
CA VAL A 12 -6.58 2.02 2.91
C VAL A 12 -7.81 1.32 2.34
N SER A 13 -7.70 0.03 2.04
CA SER A 13 -8.80 -0.79 1.51
C SER A 13 -8.74 -2.22 2.06
N PHE A 14 -9.85 -2.94 2.03
CA PHE A 14 -9.89 -4.38 2.34
C PHE A 14 -9.61 -5.26 1.11
N SER A 15 -9.60 -4.67 -0.08
CA SER A 15 -9.35 -5.38 -1.32
C SER A 15 -8.53 -4.55 -2.30
N LEU A 16 -7.80 -5.25 -3.16
CA LEU A 16 -7.10 -4.69 -4.31
C LEU A 16 -7.88 -5.03 -5.58
N SER A 17 -8.19 -4.03 -6.40
CA SER A 17 -8.91 -4.23 -7.66
C SER A 17 -8.09 -3.70 -8.84
N ASN A 18 -8.15 -4.40 -9.97
CA ASN A 18 -7.52 -3.97 -11.23
C ASN A 18 -7.98 -2.58 -11.68
N THR A 19 -9.22 -2.21 -11.37
CA THR A 19 -9.78 -0.89 -11.69
C THR A 19 -9.05 0.26 -11.00
N MET A 20 -8.39 -0.01 -9.85
CA MET A 20 -7.59 0.99 -9.12
C MET A 20 -6.31 1.38 -9.90
N PHE A 21 -5.86 0.52 -10.81
CA PHE A 21 -4.66 0.73 -11.63
C PHE A 21 -4.96 1.27 -13.03
N SER A 22 -6.23 1.54 -13.35
CA SER A 22 -6.64 1.96 -14.70
C SER A 22 -5.94 3.22 -15.22
N GLY A 23 -5.50 4.11 -14.31
CA GLY A 23 -4.73 5.31 -14.66
C GLY A 23 -3.22 5.09 -14.81
N ILE A 24 -2.73 3.87 -14.57
CA ILE A 24 -1.31 3.52 -14.61
C ILE A 24 -1.11 2.65 -15.84
N GLY A 25 -0.23 3.09 -16.75
CA GLY A 25 0.14 2.32 -17.94
C GLY A 25 1.02 1.13 -17.58
N LYS A 26 2.27 1.13 -18.06
CA LYS A 26 3.26 0.15 -17.58
C LYS A 26 3.71 0.54 -16.17
N GLY A 27 3.74 -0.42 -15.26
CA GLY A 27 4.18 -0.15 -13.90
C GLY A 27 4.56 -1.40 -13.13
N THR A 28 5.31 -1.18 -12.06
CA THR A 28 5.73 -2.20 -11.10
C THR A 28 4.97 -2.00 -9.80
N ILE A 29 4.45 -3.09 -9.24
CA ILE A 29 3.80 -3.09 -7.93
C ILE A 29 4.69 -3.84 -6.96
N THR A 30 5.11 -3.16 -5.90
CA THR A 30 5.81 -3.79 -4.78
C THR A 30 4.81 -4.09 -3.68
N ARG A 31 4.84 -5.33 -3.18
CA ARG A 31 4.04 -5.80 -2.05
C ARG A 31 4.95 -6.03 -0.85
N GLU A 32 4.61 -5.47 0.30
CA GLU A 32 5.36 -5.60 1.54
C GLU A 32 4.38 -5.75 2.71
N GLU A 33 4.64 -6.70 3.61
CA GLU A 33 3.90 -6.79 4.87
C GLU A 33 4.49 -5.80 5.86
N VAL A 34 3.63 -5.02 6.52
CA VAL A 34 4.06 -3.90 7.37
C VAL A 34 3.46 -4.00 8.76
N SER A 35 4.19 -3.50 9.75
CA SER A 35 3.73 -3.42 11.13
C SER A 35 2.75 -2.25 11.33
N VAL A 36 1.98 -2.33 12.41
CA VAL A 36 1.03 -1.29 12.84
C VAL A 36 1.75 0.01 13.17
N ASP A 37 2.90 -0.06 13.85
CA ASP A 37 3.67 1.13 14.22
C ASP A 37 4.16 1.89 12.99
N TYR A 38 4.64 1.16 11.97
CA TYR A 38 5.03 1.77 10.70
C TYR A 38 3.86 2.45 10.00
N LEU A 39 2.65 1.89 10.09
CA LEU A 39 1.46 2.51 9.51
C LEU A 39 1.09 3.81 10.22
N LYS A 40 1.20 3.88 11.55
CA LYS A 40 0.92 5.10 12.32
C LYS A 40 1.82 6.24 11.86
N ASP A 41 3.12 6.00 11.78
CA ASP A 41 4.10 6.98 11.28
C ASP A 41 3.78 7.41 9.83
N LEU A 42 3.38 6.45 8.99
CA LEU A 42 3.08 6.70 7.59
C LEU A 42 1.82 7.57 7.44
N PHE A 43 0.77 7.29 8.22
CA PHE A 43 -0.48 8.04 8.20
C PHE A 43 -0.31 9.44 8.77
N GLU A 44 0.49 9.60 9.84
CA GLU A 44 0.82 10.92 10.40
C GLU A 44 1.58 11.79 9.39
N LYS A 45 2.52 11.19 8.65
CA LYS A 45 3.35 11.91 7.67
C LYS A 45 2.62 12.29 6.39
N TYR A 46 1.79 11.40 5.86
CA TYR A 46 1.21 11.55 4.52
C TYR A 46 -0.31 11.75 4.50
N GLY A 47 -1.00 11.51 5.60
CA GLY A 47 -2.45 11.40 5.58
C GLY A 47 -2.93 10.02 5.19
N VAL A 48 -4.19 9.71 5.51
CA VAL A 48 -4.84 8.46 5.15
C VAL A 48 -6.23 8.71 4.58
N ILE A 49 -6.58 8.00 3.51
CA ILE A 49 -7.93 7.98 2.95
C ILE A 49 -8.43 6.54 2.96
N VAL A 50 -9.48 6.31 3.72
CA VAL A 50 -10.09 4.98 3.84
C VAL A 50 -11.16 4.81 2.76
N SER A 51 -11.04 3.72 2.03
CA SER A 51 -12.05 3.22 1.10
C SER A 51 -12.52 1.86 1.59
N ALA A 52 -13.67 1.86 2.25
CA ALA A 52 -14.33 0.64 2.67
C ALA A 52 -15.80 0.68 2.26
N LYS A 53 -16.38 -0.49 2.01
CA LYS A 53 -17.83 -0.62 1.83
C LYS A 53 -18.54 -0.35 3.16
N PRO A 54 -19.79 0.17 3.16
CA PRO A 54 -20.56 0.37 4.39
C PRO A 54 -20.68 -0.89 5.26
N GLU A 55 -20.75 -2.06 4.63
CA GLU A 55 -20.78 -3.38 5.29
C GLU A 55 -19.52 -3.64 6.15
N GLN A 56 -18.37 -3.08 5.74
CA GLN A 56 -17.09 -3.26 6.42
C GLN A 56 -16.85 -2.24 7.54
N ARG A 57 -17.82 -1.36 7.85
CA ARG A 57 -17.68 -0.38 8.94
C ARG A 57 -17.40 -1.04 10.29
N LYS A 58 -18.00 -2.21 10.57
CA LYS A 58 -17.74 -2.96 11.80
C LYS A 58 -16.27 -3.35 11.91
N LEU A 59 -15.70 -3.89 10.82
CA LEU A 59 -14.27 -4.25 10.76
C LEU A 59 -13.37 -3.04 11.05
N LEU A 60 -13.66 -1.88 10.44
CA LEU A 60 -12.89 -0.66 10.70
C LEU A 60 -12.95 -0.20 12.15
N LYS A 61 -14.13 -0.30 12.81
CA LYS A 61 -14.25 0.04 14.22
C LYS A 61 -13.36 -0.85 15.08
N THR A 62 -13.45 -2.17 14.88
CA THR A 62 -12.65 -3.13 15.63
C THR A 62 -11.15 -2.95 15.39
N ILE A 63 -10.73 -2.70 14.14
CA ILE A 63 -9.32 -2.42 13.81
C ILE A 63 -8.86 -1.16 14.53
N ASN A 64 -9.70 -0.12 14.60
CA ASN A 64 -9.38 1.09 15.36
C ASN A 64 -9.29 0.82 16.87
N GLU A 65 -10.14 -0.04 17.42
CA GLU A 65 -10.10 -0.42 18.85
C GLU A 65 -8.88 -1.28 19.20
N ILE A 66 -8.51 -2.24 18.36
CA ILE A 66 -7.38 -3.15 18.59
C ILE A 66 -6.04 -2.46 18.34
N TYR A 67 -5.91 -1.71 17.25
CA TYR A 67 -4.63 -1.20 16.76
C TYR A 67 -4.43 0.31 16.97
N ASP A 68 -5.46 1.04 17.42
CA ASP A 68 -5.47 2.50 17.60
C ASP A 68 -5.00 3.27 16.34
N LEU A 69 -5.48 2.85 15.16
CA LEU A 69 -5.12 3.48 13.88
C LEU A 69 -5.92 4.76 13.57
N LYS A 70 -7.00 5.05 14.32
CA LYS A 70 -7.86 6.24 14.17
C LYS A 70 -8.31 6.50 12.73
N LEU A 71 -8.57 5.43 11.98
CA LEU A 71 -9.04 5.47 10.60
C LEU A 71 -10.43 6.09 10.52
N GLU A 72 -10.62 7.04 9.61
CA GLU A 72 -11.95 7.60 9.35
C GLU A 72 -12.87 6.52 8.77
N ILE A 73 -14.11 6.47 9.27
CA ILE A 73 -15.12 5.51 8.78
C ILE A 73 -15.92 6.23 7.69
N PRO A 74 -15.68 5.94 6.40
CA PRO A 74 -16.38 6.63 5.33
C PRO A 74 -17.86 6.21 5.30
N GLU A 75 -18.74 7.16 5.01
CA GLU A 75 -20.16 6.85 4.85
C GLU A 75 -20.44 6.11 3.53
N ASN A 76 -19.72 6.51 2.46
CA ASN A 76 -19.83 5.98 1.11
C ASN A 76 -18.48 5.40 0.63
N LEU A 77 -18.53 4.42 -0.28
CA LEU A 77 -17.33 3.86 -0.90
C LEU A 77 -16.61 4.95 -1.71
N LYS A 78 -15.39 5.29 -1.32
CA LYS A 78 -14.52 6.20 -2.08
C LYS A 78 -13.78 5.41 -3.14
N ILE A 79 -14.08 5.61 -4.42
CA ILE A 79 -13.34 4.94 -5.50
C ILE A 79 -11.91 5.49 -5.53
N ILE A 80 -10.94 4.61 -5.32
CA ILE A 80 -9.52 4.95 -5.35
C ILE A 80 -8.98 4.76 -6.77
N HIS A 81 -8.31 5.80 -7.28
CA HIS A 81 -7.48 5.71 -8.47
C HIS A 81 -6.02 5.95 -8.07
N LEU A 82 -5.19 4.93 -8.26
CA LEU A 82 -3.75 5.03 -8.00
C LEU A 82 -3.09 5.80 -9.16
N SER A 83 -2.12 6.64 -8.80
CA SER A 83 -1.35 7.46 -9.73
C SER A 83 0.06 7.68 -9.21
N GLU A 84 0.92 8.35 -9.98
CA GLU A 84 2.28 8.71 -9.52
C GLU A 84 2.30 9.54 -8.24
N LYS A 85 1.29 10.40 -8.08
CA LYS A 85 1.13 11.23 -6.87
C LYS A 85 0.65 10.38 -5.69
N ASN A 86 -0.34 9.51 -5.95
CA ASN A 86 -0.95 8.67 -4.93
C ASN A 86 -0.70 7.19 -5.22
N ARG A 87 0.50 6.77 -4.84
CA ARG A 87 1.08 5.46 -5.16
C ARG A 87 1.11 4.48 -3.98
N ARG A 88 0.57 4.88 -2.83
CA ARG A 88 0.60 4.09 -1.60
C ARG A 88 -0.80 3.58 -1.30
N LEU A 89 -0.95 2.27 -1.30
CA LEU A 89 -2.16 1.59 -0.89
C LEU A 89 -1.81 0.61 0.22
N VAL A 90 -2.58 0.59 1.29
CA VAL A 90 -2.49 -0.39 2.36
C VAL A 90 -3.73 -1.24 2.28
N VAL A 91 -3.53 -2.52 2.06
CA VAL A 91 -4.60 -3.51 2.08
C VAL A 91 -4.62 -4.19 3.43
N ILE A 92 -5.75 -4.13 4.10
CA ILE A 92 -6.01 -4.86 5.33
C ILE A 92 -6.49 -6.25 4.94
N SER A 93 -5.63 -7.25 5.13
CA SER A 93 -5.98 -8.63 4.90
C SER A 93 -6.57 -9.21 6.18
N VAL A 94 -7.80 -9.70 6.08
CA VAL A 94 -8.48 -10.39 7.18
C VAL A 94 -8.42 -11.89 6.94
N GLN A 95 -7.83 -12.62 7.88
CA GLN A 95 -7.77 -14.08 7.93
C GLN A 95 -8.71 -14.60 9.02
N GLY A 96 -9.17 -15.84 8.90
CA GLY A 96 -10.11 -16.46 9.85
C GLY A 96 -11.59 -16.19 9.56
N LEU A 97 -11.92 -15.12 8.84
CA LEU A 97 -13.31 -14.82 8.46
C LEU A 97 -13.77 -15.56 7.20
N LYS A 98 -14.99 -16.11 7.24
CA LYS A 98 -15.64 -16.72 6.07
C LYS A 98 -15.81 -15.71 4.94
N ARG A 99 -15.59 -16.19 3.71
CA ARG A 99 -15.76 -15.41 2.48
C ARG A 99 -16.77 -16.10 1.57
N TYR A 100 -17.56 -15.30 0.85
CA TYR A 100 -18.46 -15.78 -0.19
C TYR A 100 -18.06 -15.10 -1.52
N ASN A 101 -17.78 -15.90 -2.56
CA ASN A 101 -17.27 -15.42 -3.85
C ASN A 101 -16.06 -14.48 -3.74
N GLY A 102 -15.15 -14.74 -2.78
CA GLY A 102 -13.96 -13.94 -2.55
C GLY A 102 -14.19 -12.62 -1.79
N SER A 103 -15.44 -12.24 -1.52
CA SER A 103 -15.78 -11.08 -0.69
C SER A 103 -15.98 -11.48 0.77
N LEU A 104 -15.63 -10.57 1.68
CA LEU A 104 -16.03 -10.66 3.09
C LEU A 104 -17.57 -10.59 3.19
N LEU A 105 -18.14 -11.34 4.12
CA LEU A 105 -19.56 -11.34 4.43
C LEU A 105 -19.97 -10.02 5.12
N PRO A 106 -21.24 -9.60 4.99
CA PRO A 106 -21.72 -8.36 5.59
C PRO A 106 -21.81 -8.42 7.12
N GLN A 107 -21.93 -9.63 7.67
CA GLN A 107 -22.13 -9.89 9.09
C GLN A 107 -21.31 -11.10 9.52
N TYR A 108 -20.72 -10.99 10.70
CA TYR A 108 -19.93 -12.01 11.38
C TYR A 108 -20.38 -12.04 12.85
N THR A 109 -20.27 -13.20 13.49
CA THR A 109 -20.49 -13.30 14.94
C THR A 109 -19.30 -12.69 15.69
N GLU A 110 -19.50 -12.32 16.95
CA GLU A 110 -18.42 -11.75 17.79
C GLU A 110 -17.27 -12.75 17.97
N GLU A 111 -17.60 -14.05 18.06
CA GLU A 111 -16.64 -15.15 18.17
C GLU A 111 -15.78 -15.29 16.90
N GLU A 112 -16.40 -15.30 15.71
CA GLU A 112 -15.67 -15.32 14.44
C GLU A 112 -14.77 -14.06 14.29
N PHE A 113 -15.19 -12.94 14.87
CA PHE A 113 -14.43 -11.70 14.88
C PHE A 113 -13.21 -11.73 15.82
N GLN A 114 -13.32 -12.40 16.97
CA GLN A 114 -12.22 -12.54 17.93
C GLN A 114 -11.14 -13.51 17.42
N GLU A 115 -11.52 -14.51 16.64
CA GLU A 115 -10.57 -15.43 15.99
C GLU A 115 -9.93 -14.82 14.73
N ALA A 116 -10.46 -13.70 14.23
CA ALA A 116 -9.95 -13.06 13.04
C ALA A 116 -8.55 -12.46 13.28
N THR A 117 -7.62 -12.79 12.40
CA THR A 117 -6.28 -12.17 12.40
C THR A 117 -6.21 -11.10 11.31
N PHE A 118 -5.72 -9.92 11.66
CA PHE A 118 -5.52 -8.82 10.73
C PHE A 118 -4.03 -8.70 10.39
N SER A 119 -3.72 -8.71 9.10
CA SER A 119 -2.40 -8.37 8.58
C SER A 119 -2.48 -7.18 7.63
N PHE A 120 -1.42 -6.39 7.60
CA PHE A 120 -1.36 -5.16 6.83
C PHE A 120 -0.34 -5.30 5.71
N VAL A 121 -0.81 -5.15 4.48
CA VAL A 121 0.04 -5.28 3.30
C VAL A 121 0.07 -3.96 2.56
N LYS A 122 1.24 -3.36 2.48
CA LYS A 122 1.51 -2.15 1.72
C LYS A 122 1.81 -2.53 0.27
N TYR A 123 1.06 -1.90 -0.63
CA TYR A 123 1.27 -1.88 -2.06
C TYR A 123 1.82 -0.52 -2.46
N TYR A 124 2.93 -0.55 -3.17
CA TYR A 124 3.56 0.64 -3.72
C TYR A 124 3.62 0.52 -5.24
N VAL A 125 3.06 1.51 -5.94
CA VAL A 125 3.01 1.50 -7.41
C VAL A 125 4.03 2.44 -8.01
N GLN A 126 4.74 1.97 -9.02
CA GLN A 126 5.72 2.73 -9.79
C GLN A 126 5.30 2.72 -11.25
N SER A 127 5.32 3.88 -11.94
CA SER A 127 5.06 3.96 -13.39
C SER A 127 6.24 3.53 -14.26
N ARG A 128 7.23 2.84 -13.69
CA ARG A 128 8.36 2.27 -14.42
C ARG A 128 8.25 0.76 -14.41
N HIS A 129 8.47 0.15 -15.56
CA HIS A 129 8.52 -1.30 -15.67
C HIS A 129 9.81 -1.83 -15.02
N TYR A 130 9.71 -2.98 -14.38
CA TYR A 130 10.86 -3.59 -13.71
C TYR A 130 12.01 -3.87 -14.69
N ASP A 131 11.70 -4.37 -15.89
CA ASP A 131 12.73 -4.65 -16.90
C ASP A 131 13.49 -3.40 -17.34
N ASP A 132 12.81 -2.25 -17.46
CA ASP A 132 13.45 -0.98 -17.79
C ASP A 132 14.42 -0.56 -16.66
N LEU A 133 14.02 -0.75 -15.40
CA LEU A 133 14.86 -0.48 -14.23
C LEU A 133 16.08 -1.41 -14.17
N VAL A 134 15.93 -2.68 -14.55
CA VAL A 134 17.05 -3.65 -14.60
C VAL A 134 18.03 -3.27 -15.72
N ALA A 135 17.54 -2.92 -16.90
CA ALA A 135 18.37 -2.49 -18.02
C ALA A 135 19.14 -1.20 -17.71
N GLU A 136 18.47 -0.21 -17.11
CA GLU A 136 19.08 1.06 -16.68
C GLU A 136 20.17 0.81 -15.63
N ASN A 137 19.89 0.00 -14.60
CA ASN A 137 20.89 -0.37 -13.59
C ASN A 137 22.10 -1.10 -14.18
N ALA A 138 21.88 -2.02 -15.11
CA ALA A 138 22.98 -2.73 -15.78
C ALA A 138 23.86 -1.77 -16.60
N LYS A 139 23.25 -0.79 -17.27
CA LYS A 139 23.98 0.25 -17.99
C LYS A 139 24.79 1.14 -17.02
N LEU A 140 24.15 1.65 -15.96
CA LEU A 140 24.81 2.49 -14.96
C LEU A 140 26.00 1.81 -14.30
N LYS A 141 25.90 0.51 -14.00
CA LYS A 141 27.03 -0.27 -13.47
C LYS A 141 28.20 -0.32 -14.43
N ARG A 142 27.95 -0.57 -15.72
CA ARG A 142 29.02 -0.56 -16.74
C ARG A 142 29.65 0.82 -16.86
N ASP A 143 28.85 1.88 -16.93
CA ASP A 143 29.34 3.25 -17.06
C ASP A 143 30.21 3.63 -15.84
N LEU A 144 29.79 3.24 -14.63
CA LEU A 144 30.56 3.44 -13.40
C LEU A 144 31.87 2.64 -13.40
N GLU A 145 31.86 1.39 -13.84
CA GLU A 145 33.06 0.56 -13.97
C GLU A 145 34.07 1.17 -14.96
N VAL A 146 33.59 1.69 -16.09
CA VAL A 146 34.45 2.41 -17.06
C VAL A 146 35.05 3.67 -16.44
N GLU A 147 34.26 4.45 -15.70
CA GLU A 147 34.75 5.68 -15.06
C GLU A 147 35.78 5.38 -13.97
N ILE A 148 35.54 4.35 -13.15
CA ILE A 148 36.51 3.86 -12.16
C ILE A 148 37.79 3.44 -12.88
N ALA A 149 37.71 2.59 -13.91
CA ALA A 149 38.88 2.12 -14.63
C ALA A 149 39.69 3.25 -15.27
N TRP A 150 39.02 4.30 -15.75
CA TRP A 150 39.68 5.51 -16.27
C TRP A 150 40.39 6.29 -15.16
N ARG A 151 39.73 6.55 -14.03
CA ARG A 151 40.34 7.27 -12.89
C ARG A 151 41.50 6.49 -12.25
N THR A 152 41.40 5.17 -12.15
CA THR A 152 42.48 4.35 -11.58
C THR A 152 43.68 4.27 -12.52
N ARG A 153 43.49 4.40 -13.84
CA ARG A 153 44.58 4.49 -14.82
C ARG A 153 45.37 5.80 -14.74
N GLU A 154 44.74 6.91 -14.33
CA GLU A 154 45.44 8.18 -14.15
C GLU A 154 46.28 8.24 -12.86
N CYS A 155 46.08 7.32 -11.91
CA CYS A 155 46.85 7.26 -10.66
C CYS A 155 48.14 6.42 -10.75
N ASP A 156 48.35 5.66 -11.82
CA ASP A 156 49.51 4.76 -12.01
C ASP A 156 50.64 5.40 -12.86
N ILE A 157 50.68 6.73 -13.00
CA ILE A 157 51.73 7.48 -13.72
C ILE A 157 52.46 8.44 -12.78
#